data_AF-A0A8X6XFR5-F1
#
_entry.id   AF-A0A8X6XFR5-F1
#
_cell.length_a   1.000
_cell.length_b   1.000
_cell.length_c   1.000
_cell.angle_alpha   90.00
_cell.angle_beta   90.00
_cell.angle_gamma   90.00
#
_symmetry.space_group_name_H-M   'P 1'
#
loop_
_entity.id
_entity.type
_entity.pdbx_description
1 polymer ?
#
loop_
_entity_poly.entity_id
_entity_poly.type
_entity_poly.pdbx_seq_one_letter_code
_entity_poly.pdbx_strand_id
1 'polypeptide(L)'
;MTMQEELSPEKRNAIEELKRRTINDITPKMREDETLFYRFLKARQFNVENAESMLRKHITFRKEYEVDTLLTDFTPPEALVKYYPWACIGYDKEVHVYFH
;
A
#
# COMPACT_ATOMS: atom_id res chain seq x y z
N MET A 1 9.94 -14.59 -10.94
CA MET A 1 10.59 -13.28 -11.14
C MET A 1 10.11 -12.37 -10.04
N THR A 2 10.87 -12.27 -8.95
CA THR A 2 10.58 -11.27 -7.91
C THR A 2 10.85 -9.90 -8.52
N MET A 3 9.98 -8.92 -8.26
CA MET A 3 10.05 -7.57 -8.84
C MET A 3 11.40 -6.83 -8.61
N GLN A 4 12.28 -7.39 -7.77
CA GLN A 4 13.57 -6.84 -7.39
C GLN A 4 14.70 -7.15 -8.38
N GLU A 5 14.58 -8.19 -9.22
CA GLU A 5 15.68 -8.63 -10.09
C GLU A 5 15.91 -7.71 -11.31
N GLU A 6 14.89 -6.99 -11.79
CA GLU A 6 14.98 -6.10 -12.98
C GLU A 6 15.10 -4.60 -12.66
N LEU A 7 15.37 -4.22 -11.41
CA LEU A 7 15.48 -2.79 -11.05
C LEU A 7 16.87 -2.22 -11.33
N SER A 8 16.93 -1.06 -11.98
CA SER A 8 18.19 -0.32 -12.15
C SER A 8 18.80 0.08 -10.79
N PRO A 9 20.12 0.24 -10.69
CA PRO A 9 20.79 0.63 -9.44
C PRO A 9 20.20 1.90 -8.81
N GLU A 10 19.83 2.89 -9.63
CA GLU A 10 19.26 4.16 -9.17
C GLU A 10 17.92 3.95 -8.47
N LYS A 11 17.07 3.06 -9.02
CA LYS A 11 15.77 2.73 -8.42
C LYS A 11 15.93 1.97 -7.11
N ARG A 12 16.93 1.08 -6.99
CA ARG A 12 17.24 0.40 -5.72
C ARG A 12 17.71 1.39 -4.67
N ASN A 13 18.59 2.32 -5.04
CA ASN A 13 19.05 3.37 -4.13
C ASN A 13 17.88 4.26 -3.64
N ALA A 14 16.94 4.60 -4.51
CA ALA A 14 15.75 5.36 -4.13
C ALA A 14 14.86 4.60 -3.13
N ILE A 15 14.71 3.27 -3.29
CA ILE A 15 13.98 2.41 -2.35
C ILE A 15 14.65 2.40 -0.98
N GLU A 16 15.96 2.13 -0.94
CA GLU A 16 16.70 2.08 0.32
C GLU A 16 16.71 3.44 1.04
N GLU A 17 16.83 4.54 0.29
CA GLU A 17 16.77 5.88 0.87
C GLU A 17 15.37 6.18 1.45
N LEU A 18 14.29 5.92 0.71
CA LEU A 18 12.93 6.13 1.23
C LEU A 18 12.67 5.27 2.48
N LYS A 19 13.12 4.00 2.44
CA LYS A 19 13.03 3.08 3.58
C LYS A 19 13.76 3.64 4.78
N ARG A 20 15.04 4.02 4.63
CA ARG A 20 15.86 4.59 5.71
C ARG A 20 15.21 5.81 6.36
N ARG A 21 14.58 6.68 5.57
CA ARG A 21 13.92 7.90 6.07
C ARG A 21 12.62 7.65 6.81
N THR A 22 11.92 6.56 6.53
CA THR A 22 10.53 6.34 7.01
C THR A 22 10.33 5.05 7.82
N ILE A 23 11.38 4.25 8.03
CA ILE A 23 11.30 2.94 8.72
C ILE A 23 10.75 3.03 10.15
N ASN A 24 11.01 4.15 10.82
CA ASN A 24 10.55 4.41 12.19
C ASN A 24 9.10 4.89 12.25
N ASP A 25 8.54 5.35 11.13
CA ASP A 25 7.18 5.89 11.05
C ASP A 25 6.14 4.82 10.69
N ILE A 26 6.55 3.72 10.05
CA ILE A 26 5.65 2.66 9.57
C ILE A 26 5.38 1.59 10.63
N THR A 27 4.16 1.04 10.63
CA THR A 27 3.73 0.00 11.56
C THR A 27 4.34 -1.37 11.20
N PRO A 28 4.38 -2.35 12.14
CA PRO A 28 4.87 -3.71 11.85
C PRO A 28 4.16 -4.35 10.64
N LYS A 29 2.83 -4.20 10.56
CA LYS A 29 2.01 -4.72 9.46
C LYS A 29 2.39 -4.11 8.10
N MET A 30 2.80 -2.84 8.08
CA MET A 30 3.31 -2.20 6.85
C MET A 30 4.70 -2.73 6.46
N ARG A 31 5.52 -3.19 7.41
CA ARG A 31 6.86 -3.74 7.13
C ARG A 31 6.81 -5.10 6.44
N GLU A 32 5.70 -5.83 6.61
CA GLU A 32 5.47 -7.12 5.95
C GLU A 32 5.24 -6.97 4.44
N ASP A 33 4.83 -5.78 3.97
CA ASP A 33 4.62 -5.50 2.55
C ASP A 33 5.94 -5.15 1.85
N GLU A 34 6.55 -6.15 1.21
CA GLU A 34 7.80 -6.02 0.46
C GLU A 34 7.74 -5.00 -0.68
N THR A 35 6.54 -4.66 -1.16
CA THR A 35 6.35 -3.74 -2.30
C THR A 35 6.00 -2.32 -1.88
N LEU A 36 5.80 -2.05 -0.58
CA LEU A 36 5.34 -0.76 -0.07
C LEU A 36 6.14 0.42 -0.64
N PHE A 37 7.45 0.47 -0.36
CA PHE A 37 8.30 1.59 -0.79
C PHE A 37 8.35 1.73 -2.31
N TYR A 38 8.39 0.59 -3.03
CA TYR A 38 8.39 0.58 -4.49
C TYR A 38 7.10 1.21 -5.06
N ARG A 39 5.92 0.87 -4.55
CA ARG A 39 4.64 1.41 -5.06
C ARG A 39 4.56 2.93 -4.89
N PHE A 40 4.99 3.46 -3.74
CA PHE A 40 5.01 4.90 -3.49
C PHE A 40 6.02 5.63 -4.38
N LEU A 41 7.22 5.06 -4.57
CA LEU A 41 8.22 5.61 -5.49
C LEU A 41 7.73 5.58 -6.94
N LYS A 42 7.17 4.45 -7.40
CA LYS A 42 6.62 4.30 -8.75
C LYS A 42 5.54 5.35 -9.02
N ALA A 43 4.65 5.59 -8.06
CA ALA A 43 3.59 6.61 -8.16
C ALA A 43 4.12 8.06 -8.23
N ARG A 44 5.41 8.29 -7.91
CA ARG A 44 6.07 9.60 -7.94
C ARG A 44 7.31 9.61 -8.82
N GLN A 45 7.36 8.72 -9.83
CA GLN A 45 8.45 8.67 -10.82
C GLN A 45 9.84 8.54 -10.15
N PHE A 46 9.91 7.81 -9.03
CA PHE A 46 11.10 7.63 -8.21
C PHE A 46 11.69 8.91 -7.60
N ASN A 47 10.92 10.00 -7.53
CA ASN A 47 11.28 11.16 -6.72
C ASN A 47 11.07 10.86 -5.23
N VAL A 48 12.18 10.77 -4.48
CA VAL A 48 12.17 10.35 -3.07
C VAL A 48 11.40 11.33 -2.18
N GLU A 49 11.59 12.65 -2.34
CA GLU A 49 10.94 13.66 -1.52
C GLU A 49 9.40 13.62 -1.66
N ASN A 50 8.92 13.52 -2.91
CA ASN A 50 7.49 13.43 -3.19
C ASN A 50 6.90 12.10 -2.72
N ALA A 51 7.65 11.01 -2.85
CA ALA A 51 7.23 9.69 -2.36
C ALA A 51 7.16 9.65 -0.84
N GLU A 52 8.14 10.24 -0.14
CA GLU A 52 8.16 10.37 1.31
C GLU A 52 6.95 11.17 1.81
N SER A 53 6.69 12.35 1.21
CA SER A 53 5.53 13.16 1.55
C SER A 53 4.21 12.38 1.39
N MET A 54 4.08 11.61 0.30
CA MET A 54 2.91 10.77 0.06
C MET A 54 2.80 9.62 1.07
N LEU A 55 3.91 8.96 1.40
CA LEU A 55 3.94 7.85 2.36
C LEU A 55 3.60 8.33 3.79
N ARG A 56 4.14 9.47 4.23
CA ARG A 56 3.82 10.05 5.55
C ARG A 56 2.35 10.44 5.68
N LYS A 57 1.75 10.97 4.60
CA LYS A 57 0.29 11.20 4.54
C LYS A 57 -0.49 9.89 4.63
N HIS A 58 -0.03 8.84 3.94
CA HIS A 58 -0.64 7.52 4.04
C HIS A 58 -0.58 6.94 5.46
N ILE A 59 0.58 7.04 6.13
CA ILE A 59 0.75 6.60 7.53
C ILE A 59 -0.22 7.35 8.45
N THR A 60 -0.31 8.67 8.29
CA THR A 60 -1.24 9.51 9.07
C THR A 60 -2.69 9.09 8.85
N PHE A 61 -3.10 8.91 7.60
CA PHE A 61 -4.44 8.42 7.25
C PHE A 61 -4.74 7.06 7.87
N ARG A 62 -3.81 6.10 7.79
CA ARG A 62 -4.01 4.78 8.40
C ARG A 62 -4.26 4.86 9.90
N LYS A 63 -3.54 5.76 10.59
CA LYS A 63 -3.69 5.99 12.02
C LYS A 63 -5.01 6.67 12.35
N GLU A 64 -5.38 7.70 11.60
CA GLU A 64 -6.61 8.48 11.81
C GLU A 64 -7.87 7.65 11.64
N TYR A 65 -7.88 6.73 10.68
CA TYR A 65 -9.03 5.89 10.35
C TYR A 65 -8.91 4.44 10.84
N GLU A 66 -7.96 4.18 11.75
CA GLU A 66 -7.76 2.87 12.40
C GLU A 66 -7.68 1.70 11.38
N VAL A 67 -7.05 1.95 10.23
CA VAL A 67 -7.05 1.03 9.07
C VAL A 67 -6.41 -0.32 9.40
N ASP A 68 -5.50 -0.36 10.37
CA ASP A 68 -4.78 -1.57 10.75
C ASP A 68 -5.72 -2.63 11.38
N THR A 69 -6.78 -2.21 12.06
CA THR A 69 -7.79 -3.07 12.72
C THR A 69 -9.17 -3.03 12.05
N LEU A 70 -9.33 -2.24 10.98
CA LEU A 70 -10.60 -2.07 10.26
C LEU A 70 -11.32 -3.40 9.95
N LEU A 71 -10.60 -4.44 9.54
CA LEU A 71 -11.21 -5.73 9.19
C LEU A 71 -11.79 -6.50 10.38
N THR A 72 -11.37 -6.19 11.61
CA THR A 72 -11.87 -6.85 12.83
C THR A 72 -12.89 -5.99 13.56
N ASP A 73 -12.69 -4.68 13.55
CA ASP A 73 -13.42 -3.78 14.45
C ASP A 73 -14.63 -3.14 13.77
N PHE A 74 -14.61 -3.04 12.43
CA PHE A 74 -15.67 -2.39 11.68
C PHE A 74 -16.82 -3.35 11.38
N THR A 75 -18.02 -3.00 11.88
CA THR A 75 -19.27 -3.61 11.44
C THR A 75 -19.97 -2.67 10.45
N PRO A 76 -20.10 -3.05 9.17
CA PRO A 76 -20.77 -2.22 8.18
C PRO A 76 -22.26 -2.03 8.53
N PRO A 77 -22.82 -0.81 8.38
CA PRO A 77 -24.26 -0.59 8.49
C PRO A 77 -25.06 -1.49 7.53
N GLU A 78 -26.24 -1.92 7.95
CA GLU A 78 -27.11 -2.82 7.18
C GLU A 78 -27.38 -2.33 5.76
N ALA A 79 -27.55 -1.01 5.59
CA ALA A 79 -27.77 -0.41 4.28
C ALA A 79 -26.59 -0.64 3.31
N LEU A 80 -25.34 -0.59 3.80
CA LEU A 80 -24.17 -0.90 2.98
C LEU A 80 -24.17 -2.38 2.60
N VAL A 81 -24.46 -3.27 3.54
CA VAL A 81 -24.48 -4.72 3.27
C VAL A 81 -25.55 -5.10 2.25
N LYS A 82 -26.74 -4.49 2.34
CA LYS A 82 -27.89 -4.86 1.51
C LYS A 82 -27.91 -4.20 0.13
N TYR A 83 -27.41 -2.97 0.02
CA TYR A 83 -27.67 -2.14 -1.15
C TYR A 83 -26.42 -1.62 -1.84
N TYR A 84 -25.23 -1.79 -1.26
CA TYR A 84 -23.99 -1.36 -1.92
C TYR A 84 -23.61 -2.38 -3.01
N PRO A 85 -23.61 -2.00 -4.29
CA PRO A 85 -23.37 -2.92 -5.39
C PRO A 85 -21.86 -3.11 -5.59
N TRP A 86 -21.21 -3.78 -4.63
CA TRP A 86 -19.77 -4.06 -4.69
C TRP A 86 -19.47 -5.50 -4.32
N ALA A 87 -18.61 -6.16 -5.10
CA ALA A 87 -18.16 -7.52 -4.80
C ALA A 87 -16.76 -7.82 -5.34
N CYS A 88 -16.01 -8.67 -4.61
CA CYS A 88 -14.84 -9.37 -5.14
C CYS A 88 -15.30 -10.67 -5.80
N ILE A 89 -15.21 -10.80 -7.13
CA ILE A 89 -15.75 -11.95 -7.87
C ILE A 89 -14.67 -12.58 -8.74
N GLY A 90 -14.01 -13.60 -8.21
CA GLY A 90 -13.06 -14.42 -8.96
C GLY A 90 -11.73 -13.73 -9.26
N TYR A 91 -11.00 -14.30 -10.22
CA TYR A 91 -9.65 -13.88 -10.59
C TYR A 91 -9.50 -13.85 -12.11
N ASP A 92 -8.67 -12.94 -12.62
CA ASP A 92 -8.27 -12.95 -14.03
C ASP A 92 -7.25 -14.07 -14.32
N LYS A 93 -6.79 -14.15 -15.58
CA LYS A 93 -5.80 -15.15 -16.01
C LYS A 93 -4.43 -15.01 -15.34
N GLU A 94 -4.15 -13.83 -14.79
CA GLU A 94 -2.91 -13.49 -14.08
C GLU A 94 -3.10 -13.54 -12.56
N VAL A 95 -4.25 -14.04 -12.10
CA VAL A 95 -4.62 -14.22 -10.69
C VAL A 95 -4.83 -12.88 -9.95
N HIS A 96 -5.10 -11.78 -10.66
CA HIS A 96 -5.55 -10.56 -10.03
C HIS A 96 -7.03 -10.67 -9.64
N VAL A 97 -7.37 -10.16 -8.45
CA VAL A 97 -8.74 -10.12 -7.95
C VAL A 97 -9.58 -9.23 -8.86
N TYR A 98 -10.73 -9.75 -9.31
CA TYR A 98 -11.71 -8.96 -10.04
C TYR A 98 -12.70 -8.31 -9.05
N PHE A 99 -12.86 -7.00 -9.17
CA PHE A 99 -13.80 -6.19 -8.39
C PHE A 99 -14.93 -5.71 -9.31
N HIS A 100 -16.18 -5.95 -8.92
CA HIS A 100 -17.39 -5.48 -9.60
C HIS A 100 -18.07 -4.39 -8.76
#